data_AF-A0A920CGZ7-F1
#
_entry.id   AF-A0A920CGZ7-F1
#
_cell.length_a   1.000
_cell.length_b   1.000
_cell.length_c   1.000
_cell.angle_alpha   90.00
_cell.angle_beta   90.00
_cell.angle_gamma   90.00
#
_symmetry.space_group_name_H-M   'P 1'
#
loop_
_entity.id
_entity.type
_entity.pdbx_description
1 polymer ?
#
loop_
_entity_poly.entity_id
_entity_poly.type
_entity_poly.pdbx_seq_one_letter_code
_entity_poly.pdbx_strand_id
1 'polypeptide(L)'
;MEALVSPRWVLARMYEPDLVIVDCRFKSGEPEAGRLAYETAHIPGAVYLDPERDLSAPDGDGRDGLPRPEELALTLSRAGIGNAVRVVAYDDSDGRSAARLWALLRWLGHDLVTVMDGGFAAWIAGGFPVNDARRIVVPASFTPSVRSDLLADAEIGRALGLPGILPVESSDTSFASRGNPRTD
;
A
#
# COMPACT_ATOMS: atom_id res chain seq x y z
N MET A 1 9.19 -0.10 16.61
CA MET A 1 9.39 -1.17 15.60
C MET A 1 9.89 -0.48 14.34
N GLU A 2 10.87 -1.07 13.65
CA GLU A 2 11.47 -0.49 12.45
C GLU A 2 10.44 -0.51 11.30
N ALA A 3 10.22 0.62 10.62
CA ALA A 3 9.23 0.71 9.55
C ALA A 3 9.74 0.09 8.24
N LEU A 4 11.05 0.01 8.07
CA LEU A 4 11.72 -0.49 6.88
C LEU A 4 12.51 -1.76 7.19
N VAL A 5 12.58 -2.68 6.22
CA VAL A 5 13.43 -3.88 6.25
C VAL A 5 14.20 -4.01 4.95
N SER A 6 15.45 -4.49 5.01
CA SER A 6 16.23 -4.70 3.78
C SER A 6 15.73 -5.90 2.96
N PRO A 7 15.96 -5.93 1.64
CA PRO A 7 15.70 -7.12 0.81
C PRO A 7 16.37 -8.39 1.33
N ARG A 8 17.59 -8.28 1.90
CA ARG A 8 18.30 -9.42 2.52
C ARG A 8 17.60 -9.94 3.77
N TRP A 9 16.97 -9.06 4.55
CA TRP A 9 16.14 -9.47 5.70
C TRP A 9 14.93 -10.29 5.24
N VAL A 10 14.29 -9.86 4.15
CA VAL A 10 13.13 -10.54 3.54
C VAL A 10 13.55 -11.91 2.99
N LEU A 11 14.65 -11.97 2.22
CA LEU A 11 15.18 -13.23 1.69
C LEU A 11 15.42 -14.28 2.78
N ALA A 12 15.97 -13.86 3.93
CA ALA A 12 16.26 -14.77 5.04
C ALA A 12 15.00 -15.35 5.72
N ARG A 13 13.81 -14.79 5.44
CA ARG A 13 12.57 -15.03 6.19
C ARG A 13 11.35 -15.33 5.33
N MET A 14 11.44 -15.22 4.02
CA MET A 14 10.30 -15.32 3.08
C MET A 14 9.50 -16.64 3.14
N TYR A 15 10.04 -17.67 3.79
CA TYR A 15 9.37 -18.96 4.01
C TYR A 15 8.94 -19.20 5.47
N GLU A 16 9.06 -18.20 6.34
CA GLU A 16 8.51 -18.27 7.69
C GLU A 16 6.98 -18.30 7.62
N PRO A 17 6.32 -19.22 8.34
CA PRO A 17 4.88 -19.48 8.18
C PRO A 17 3.99 -18.32 8.66
N ASP A 18 4.52 -17.45 9.51
CA ASP A 18 3.87 -16.26 10.05
C ASP A 18 4.23 -14.99 9.27
N LEU A 19 4.80 -15.09 8.07
CA LEU A 19 5.15 -13.95 7.21
C LEU A 19 4.31 -13.94 5.91
N VAL A 20 3.74 -12.79 5.60
CA VAL A 20 3.11 -12.50 4.31
C VAL A 20 3.85 -11.35 3.64
N ILE A 21 4.34 -11.60 2.44
CA ILE A 21 4.93 -10.57 1.58
C ILE A 21 3.82 -10.09 0.66
N VAL A 22 3.65 -8.77 0.54
CA VAL A 22 2.57 -8.16 -0.25
C VAL A 22 3.17 -7.28 -1.34
N ASP A 23 2.91 -7.65 -2.58
CA ASP A 23 3.15 -6.86 -3.77
C ASP A 23 2.03 -5.83 -3.92
N CYS A 24 2.40 -4.56 -3.82
CA CYS A 24 1.51 -3.40 -3.96
C CYS A 24 1.83 -2.61 -5.24
N ARG A 25 2.47 -3.21 -6.24
CA ARG A 25 2.82 -2.52 -7.49
C ARG A 25 1.57 -2.00 -8.19
N PHE A 26 1.66 -0.77 -8.67
CA PHE A 26 0.54 -0.05 -9.25
C PHE A 26 1.03 1.07 -10.16
N LYS A 27 0.23 1.40 -11.18
CA LYS A 27 0.53 2.48 -12.11
C LYS A 27 -0.73 3.29 -12.40
N SER A 28 -0.71 4.56 -12.01
CA SER A 28 -1.81 5.50 -12.22
C SER A 28 -2.18 5.59 -13.71
N GLY A 29 -3.48 5.45 -14.01
CA GLY A 29 -3.99 5.46 -15.39
C GLY A 29 -3.86 4.13 -16.14
N GLU A 30 -3.24 3.11 -15.54
CA GLU A 30 -3.12 1.76 -16.10
C GLU A 30 -3.53 0.70 -15.05
N PRO A 31 -4.85 0.50 -14.81
CA PRO A 31 -5.36 -0.29 -13.68
C PRO A 31 -4.85 -1.73 -13.63
N GLU A 32 -4.57 -2.35 -14.77
CA GLU A 32 -4.09 -3.74 -14.83
C GLU A 32 -2.56 -3.86 -14.75
N ALA A 33 -1.80 -2.75 -14.84
CA ALA A 33 -0.35 -2.80 -14.94
C ALA A 33 0.30 -3.47 -13.71
N GLY A 34 -0.19 -3.16 -12.51
CA GLY A 34 0.30 -3.76 -11.27
C GLY A 34 0.06 -5.26 -11.21
N ARG A 35 -1.16 -5.69 -11.53
CA ARG A 35 -1.54 -7.12 -11.59
C ARG A 35 -0.69 -7.86 -12.60
N LEU A 36 -0.53 -7.32 -13.81
CA LEU A 36 0.28 -7.92 -14.88
C LEU A 36 1.76 -8.00 -14.48
N ALA A 37 2.29 -6.98 -13.80
CA ALA A 37 3.66 -6.99 -13.30
C ALA A 37 3.87 -8.09 -12.26
N TYR A 38 2.92 -8.27 -11.33
CA TYR A 38 2.89 -9.39 -10.38
C TYR A 38 2.85 -10.74 -11.09
N GLU A 39 1.92 -10.93 -12.03
CA GLU A 39 1.77 -12.20 -12.74
C GLU A 39 2.98 -12.54 -13.63
N THR A 40 3.73 -11.53 -14.08
CA THR A 40 4.97 -11.73 -14.86
C THR A 40 6.12 -12.20 -13.96
N ALA A 41 6.36 -11.51 -12.84
CA ALA A 41 7.40 -11.87 -11.88
C ALA A 41 7.21 -11.11 -10.57
N HIS A 42 7.23 -11.83 -9.45
CA HIS A 42 7.13 -11.29 -8.09
C HIS A 42 8.09 -12.02 -7.14
N ILE A 43 8.19 -11.51 -5.91
CA ILE A 43 8.94 -12.20 -4.84
C ILE A 43 8.23 -13.52 -4.53
N PRO A 44 8.92 -14.68 -4.49
CA PRO A 44 8.26 -15.97 -4.30
C PRO A 44 7.43 -16.01 -3.02
N GLY A 45 6.17 -16.43 -3.13
CA GLY A 45 5.25 -16.48 -2.00
C GLY A 45 4.65 -15.12 -1.62
N ALA A 46 4.87 -14.06 -2.41
CA ALA A 46 4.09 -12.84 -2.27
C ALA A 46 2.62 -13.08 -2.65
N VAL A 47 1.75 -12.23 -2.10
CA VAL A 47 0.38 -12.02 -2.58
C VAL A 47 0.29 -10.64 -3.19
N TYR A 48 -0.68 -10.40 -4.07
CA TYR A 48 -0.91 -9.10 -4.67
C TYR A 48 -2.13 -8.42 -4.05
N LEU A 49 -1.97 -7.16 -3.63
CA LEU A 49 -3.06 -6.26 -3.27
C LEU A 49 -2.98 -5.01 -4.15
N ASP A 50 -4.09 -4.68 -4.79
CA ASP A 50 -4.24 -3.53 -5.65
C ASP A 50 -4.48 -2.25 -4.81
N PRO A 51 -3.61 -1.23 -4.88
CA PRO A 51 -3.79 -0.02 -4.09
C PRO A 51 -5.10 0.73 -4.34
N GLU A 52 -5.64 0.72 -5.56
CA GLU A 52 -6.91 1.38 -5.88
C GLU A 52 -8.11 0.51 -5.55
N ARG A 53 -8.05 -0.80 -5.83
CA ARG A 53 -9.21 -1.70 -5.64
C ARG A 53 -9.32 -2.27 -4.24
N ASP A 54 -8.18 -2.62 -3.64
CA ASP A 54 -8.12 -3.36 -2.38
C ASP A 54 -7.81 -2.43 -1.17
N LEU A 55 -7.10 -1.31 -1.40
CA LEU A 55 -6.59 -0.42 -0.34
C LEU A 55 -7.19 1.00 -0.37
N SER A 56 -8.22 1.21 -1.17
CA SER A 56 -8.95 2.47 -1.26
C SER A 56 -10.45 2.21 -1.20
N ALA A 57 -11.21 3.22 -0.77
CA ALA A 57 -12.65 3.13 -0.79
C ALA A 57 -13.20 3.28 -2.22
N PRO A 58 -14.32 2.64 -2.57
CA PRO A 58 -15.02 2.93 -3.82
C PRO A 58 -15.43 4.42 -3.89
N ASP A 59 -15.45 4.99 -5.09
CA ASP A 59 -15.85 6.39 -5.30
C ASP A 59 -17.19 6.72 -4.61
N GLY A 60 -17.18 7.70 -3.70
CA GLY A 60 -18.36 8.19 -2.98
C GLY A 60 -18.73 7.42 -1.71
N ASP A 61 -17.99 6.36 -1.36
CA ASP A 61 -18.13 5.62 -0.10
C ASP A 61 -16.88 5.80 0.77
N GLY A 62 -17.06 6.05 2.08
CA GLY A 62 -15.94 6.22 3.03
C GLY A 62 -15.62 7.69 3.39
N ARG A 63 -14.98 7.89 4.55
CA ARG A 63 -14.42 9.19 4.95
C ARG A 63 -13.09 9.36 4.21
N ASP A 64 -12.96 10.40 3.40
CA ASP A 64 -11.68 10.87 2.85
C ASP A 64 -10.86 9.79 2.09
N GLY A 65 -11.53 8.83 1.44
CA GLY A 65 -10.87 7.77 0.65
C GLY A 65 -10.39 6.55 1.44
N LEU A 66 -10.77 6.42 2.71
CA LEU A 66 -10.46 5.23 3.53
C LEU A 66 -11.49 4.10 3.33
N PRO A 67 -11.03 2.86 3.07
CA PRO A 67 -11.94 1.72 2.98
C PRO A 67 -12.63 1.47 4.33
N ARG A 68 -13.81 0.88 4.31
CA ARG A 68 -14.50 0.50 5.56
C ARG A 68 -13.65 -0.53 6.31
N PRO A 69 -13.44 -0.40 7.63
CA PRO A 69 -12.57 -1.30 8.40
C PRO A 69 -12.91 -2.78 8.21
N GLU A 70 -14.19 -3.11 8.13
CA GLU A 70 -14.69 -4.47 7.97
C GLU A 70 -14.39 -5.04 6.57
N GLU A 71 -14.51 -4.20 5.53
CA GLU A 71 -14.20 -4.59 4.15
C GLU A 71 -12.69 -4.80 3.99
N LEU A 72 -11.88 -3.89 4.50
CA LEU A 72 -10.43 -4.04 4.49
C LEU A 72 -10.00 -5.27 5.31
N ALA A 73 -10.62 -5.54 6.47
CA ALA A 73 -10.34 -6.76 7.24
C ALA A 73 -10.63 -8.05 6.45
N LEU A 74 -11.69 -8.07 5.64
CA LEU A 74 -11.99 -9.20 4.75
C LEU A 74 -10.95 -9.35 3.62
N THR A 75 -10.52 -8.23 3.03
CA THR A 75 -9.43 -8.21 2.04
C THR A 75 -8.14 -8.77 2.62
N LEU A 76 -7.72 -8.30 3.80
CA LEU A 76 -6.54 -8.79 4.51
C LEU A 76 -6.66 -10.27 4.86
N SER A 77 -7.83 -10.69 5.34
CA SER A 77 -8.14 -12.09 5.65
C SER A 77 -7.93 -13.00 4.43
N ARG A 78 -8.46 -12.62 3.27
CA ARG A 78 -8.31 -13.35 2.00
C ARG A 78 -6.86 -13.40 1.49
N ALA A 79 -6.05 -12.40 1.86
CA ALA A 79 -4.61 -12.37 1.60
C ALA A 79 -3.79 -13.21 2.59
N GLY A 80 -4.44 -13.87 3.56
CA GLY A 80 -3.79 -14.68 4.59
C GLY A 80 -3.19 -13.87 5.73
N ILE A 81 -3.57 -12.60 5.85
CA ILE A 81 -3.10 -11.68 6.88
C ILE A 81 -4.08 -11.75 8.06
N GLY A 82 -3.62 -12.29 9.18
CA GLY A 82 -4.34 -12.27 10.46
C GLY A 82 -3.65 -11.37 11.48
N ASN A 83 -4.26 -11.17 12.65
CA ASN A 83 -3.72 -10.24 13.67
C ASN A 83 -2.30 -10.60 14.16
N ALA A 84 -1.87 -11.86 14.05
CA ALA A 84 -0.54 -12.34 14.48
C ALA A 84 0.47 -12.53 13.33
N VAL A 85 0.07 -12.25 12.09
CA VAL A 85 0.91 -12.45 10.89
C VAL A 85 1.77 -11.22 10.66
N ARG A 86 3.06 -11.39 10.43
CA ARG A 86 3.94 -10.30 9.97
C ARG A 86 3.68 -9.99 8.51
N VAL A 87 3.69 -8.71 8.17
CA VAL A 87 3.49 -8.21 6.81
C VAL A 87 4.73 -7.46 6.35
N VAL A 88 5.20 -7.77 5.15
CA VAL A 88 6.21 -6.98 4.42
C VAL A 88 5.57 -6.49 3.14
N ALA A 89 5.36 -5.20 3.01
CA ALA A 89 4.85 -4.58 1.79
C ALA A 89 6.02 -4.14 0.89
N TYR A 90 5.86 -4.26 -0.43
CA TYR A 90 6.76 -3.65 -1.40
C TYR A 90 5.99 -3.14 -2.62
N ASP A 91 6.59 -2.20 -3.34
CA ASP A 91 6.20 -1.78 -4.68
C ASP A 91 7.44 -1.64 -5.57
N ASP A 92 7.31 -1.09 -6.77
CA ASP A 92 8.38 -0.86 -7.75
C ASP A 92 8.58 0.63 -8.08
N SER A 93 8.03 1.52 -7.26
CA SER A 93 8.04 2.96 -7.48
C SER A 93 8.74 3.68 -6.32
N ASP A 94 8.12 4.72 -5.76
CA ASP A 94 8.66 5.55 -4.69
C ASP A 94 8.21 5.10 -3.28
N GLY A 95 7.70 3.87 -3.16
CA GLY A 95 7.26 3.31 -1.88
C GLY A 95 5.85 3.74 -1.44
N ARG A 96 5.16 4.59 -2.20
CA ARG A 96 3.83 5.11 -1.82
C ARG A 96 2.77 4.03 -1.65
N SER A 97 2.74 3.06 -2.54
CA SER A 97 1.73 2.00 -2.51
C SER A 97 1.98 1.05 -1.35
N ALA A 98 3.25 0.68 -1.11
CA ALA A 98 3.63 -0.11 0.06
C ALA A 98 3.36 0.64 1.38
N ALA A 99 3.65 1.95 1.40
CA ALA A 99 3.37 2.84 2.54
C ALA A 99 1.87 2.93 2.86
N ARG A 100 1.03 2.94 1.83
CA ARG A 100 -0.43 2.95 1.98
C ARG A 100 -0.92 1.71 2.73
N LEU A 101 -0.47 0.52 2.34
CA LEU A 101 -0.79 -0.72 3.06
C LEU A 101 -0.28 -0.67 4.51
N TRP A 102 0.97 -0.23 4.71
CA TRP A 102 1.55 -0.07 6.04
C TRP A 102 0.70 0.82 6.94
N ALA A 103 0.28 1.99 6.45
CA ALA A 103 -0.53 2.92 7.22
C ALA A 103 -1.92 2.35 7.55
N LEU A 104 -2.59 1.71 6.58
CA LEU A 104 -3.89 1.10 6.77
C LEU A 104 -3.86 -0.03 7.80
N LEU A 105 -2.84 -0.89 7.77
CA LEU A 105 -2.67 -1.94 8.77
C LEU A 105 -2.48 -1.34 10.17
N ARG A 106 -1.65 -0.31 10.31
CA ARG A 106 -1.46 0.38 11.60
C ARG A 106 -2.72 1.07 12.09
N TRP A 107 -3.48 1.70 11.18
CA TRP A 107 -4.79 2.28 11.46
C TRP A 107 -5.79 1.24 11.97
N LEU A 108 -5.77 0.03 11.42
CA LEU A 108 -6.56 -1.11 11.89
C LEU A 108 -5.97 -1.82 13.14
N GLY A 109 -4.94 -1.26 13.76
CA GLY A 109 -4.36 -1.80 14.99
C GLY A 109 -3.29 -2.88 14.79
N HIS A 110 -2.83 -3.09 13.56
CA HIS A 110 -1.85 -4.11 13.21
C HIS A 110 -0.44 -3.52 13.10
N ASP A 111 0.38 -3.73 14.13
CA ASP A 111 1.74 -3.17 14.20
C ASP A 111 2.81 -4.02 13.51
N LEU A 112 2.53 -5.29 13.21
CA LEU A 112 3.47 -6.26 12.65
C LEU A 112 3.67 -6.05 11.13
N VAL A 113 3.78 -4.80 10.70
CA VAL A 113 3.90 -4.42 9.29
C VAL A 113 5.16 -3.58 9.05
N THR A 114 5.87 -3.92 7.98
CA THR A 114 7.10 -3.26 7.54
C THR A 114 7.07 -3.07 6.01
N VAL A 115 7.86 -2.14 5.50
CA VAL A 115 8.04 -1.91 4.06
C VAL A 115 9.44 -2.36 3.65
N MET A 116 9.57 -3.04 2.51
CA MET A 116 10.89 -3.43 1.99
C MET A 116 11.59 -2.22 1.39
N ASP A 117 12.76 -1.89 1.93
CA ASP A 117 13.58 -0.77 1.48
C ASP A 117 14.07 -0.97 0.03
N GLY A 118 13.89 0.06 -0.79
CA GLY A 118 14.19 0.05 -2.23
C GLY A 118 13.27 -0.80 -3.11
N GLY A 119 12.22 -1.41 -2.54
CA GLY A 119 11.18 -2.10 -3.29
C GLY A 119 11.67 -3.25 -4.17
N PHE A 120 10.88 -3.58 -5.19
CA PHE A 120 11.17 -4.66 -6.13
C PHE A 120 12.44 -4.39 -6.95
N ALA A 121 12.74 -3.12 -7.24
CA ALA A 121 13.97 -2.74 -7.94
C ALA A 121 15.24 -3.16 -7.15
N ALA A 122 15.27 -2.89 -5.84
CA ALA A 122 16.38 -3.32 -4.99
C ALA A 122 16.45 -4.85 -4.84
N TRP A 123 15.30 -5.53 -4.84
CA TRP A 123 15.25 -7.00 -4.84
C TRP A 123 15.92 -7.59 -6.09
N ILE A 124 15.57 -7.08 -7.27
CA ILE A 124 16.18 -7.47 -8.56
C ILE A 124 17.67 -7.12 -8.60
N ALA A 125 18.05 -5.92 -8.17
CA ALA A 125 19.46 -5.49 -8.13
C ALA A 125 20.32 -6.37 -7.22
N GLY A 126 19.73 -6.92 -6.15
CA GLY A 126 20.37 -7.89 -5.26
C GLY A 126 20.53 -9.30 -5.85
N GLY A 127 19.98 -9.57 -7.04
CA GLY A 127 20.01 -10.90 -7.66
C GLY A 127 19.17 -11.94 -6.93
N PHE A 128 18.14 -11.51 -6.20
CA PHE A 128 17.28 -12.38 -5.41
C PHE A 128 16.21 -13.06 -6.29
N PRO A 129 15.70 -14.24 -5.89
CA PRO A 129 14.81 -15.03 -6.72
C PRO A 129 13.48 -14.33 -6.98
N VAL A 130 12.94 -14.52 -8.18
CA VAL A 130 11.58 -14.13 -8.56
C VAL A 130 10.90 -15.29 -9.28
N ASN A 131 9.58 -15.35 -9.23
CA ASN A 131 8.79 -16.30 -10.02
C ASN A 131 7.38 -15.74 -10.31
N ASP A 132 6.57 -16.53 -11.02
CA ASP A 132 5.18 -16.28 -11.39
C ASP A 132 4.19 -17.20 -10.63
N ALA A 133 4.71 -17.98 -9.68
CA ALA A 133 3.95 -19.01 -8.99
C ALA A 133 2.96 -18.41 -8.00
N ARG A 134 1.66 -18.58 -8.27
CA ARG A 134 0.61 -18.13 -7.34
C ARG A 134 0.72 -18.83 -5.99
N ARG A 135 0.81 -18.05 -4.91
CA ARG A 135 0.70 -18.56 -3.54
C ARG A 135 -0.69 -19.15 -3.31
N ILE A 136 -0.74 -20.36 -2.75
CA ILE A 136 -1.96 -20.91 -2.15
C ILE A 136 -2.13 -20.23 -0.79
N VAL A 137 -3.16 -19.41 -0.67
CA VAL A 137 -3.44 -18.63 0.54
C VAL A 137 -4.49 -19.35 1.37
N VAL A 138 -4.18 -19.57 2.64
CA VAL A 138 -5.18 -19.97 3.64
C VAL A 138 -5.68 -18.69 4.30
N PRO A 139 -6.98 -18.37 4.21
CA PRO A 139 -7.50 -17.17 4.85
C PRO A 139 -7.24 -17.18 6.36
N ALA A 140 -6.88 -16.01 6.90
CA ALA A 140 -6.57 -15.84 8.31
C ALA A 140 -7.60 -14.91 8.98
N SER A 141 -7.84 -15.09 10.28
CA SER A 141 -8.74 -14.20 11.01
C SER A 141 -8.07 -12.85 11.28
N PHE A 142 -8.70 -11.77 10.81
CA PHE A 142 -8.31 -10.40 11.10
C PHE A 142 -9.47 -9.66 11.76
N THR A 143 -9.29 -9.26 13.02
CA THR A 143 -10.23 -8.42 13.76
C THR A 143 -9.65 -7.00 13.80
N PRO A 144 -10.30 -6.01 13.18
CA PRO A 144 -9.80 -4.64 13.17
C PRO A 144 -9.94 -4.00 14.56
N SER A 145 -8.91 -3.28 14.99
CA SER A 145 -8.92 -2.41 16.16
C SER A 145 -8.57 -0.99 15.72
N VAL A 146 -9.59 -0.27 15.24
CA VAL A 146 -9.43 1.06 14.63
C VAL A 146 -8.82 2.06 15.61
N ARG A 147 -7.74 2.72 15.18
CA ARG A 147 -7.02 3.76 15.91
C ARG A 147 -7.41 5.14 15.35
N SER A 148 -8.37 5.79 16.00
CA SER A 148 -8.92 7.08 15.55
C SER A 148 -7.91 8.23 15.58
N ASP A 149 -6.82 8.08 16.32
CA ASP A 149 -5.71 9.03 16.46
C ASP A 149 -4.72 9.00 15.28
N LEU A 150 -4.75 7.94 14.46
CA LEU A 150 -3.91 7.83 13.26
C LEU A 150 -4.57 8.40 11.99
N LEU A 151 -5.76 9.02 12.13
CA LEU A 151 -6.52 9.67 11.06
C LEU A 151 -6.06 11.12 10.85
N ALA A 152 -4.87 11.30 10.26
CA ALA A 152 -4.49 12.54 9.61
C ALA A 152 -3.94 12.21 8.21
N ASP A 153 -4.77 12.42 7.20
CA ASP A 153 -4.55 12.07 5.78
C ASP A 153 -3.34 12.75 5.11
N ALA A 154 -2.57 13.58 5.84
CA ALA A 154 -1.37 14.26 5.34
C ALA A 154 -0.04 13.58 5.73
N GLU A 155 -0.03 12.59 6.62
CA GLU A 155 1.21 12.13 7.27
C GLU A 155 1.75 10.76 6.82
N ILE A 156 1.01 10.00 6.00
CA ILE A 156 1.45 8.67 5.54
C ILE A 156 2.74 8.77 4.69
N GLY A 157 2.87 9.81 3.86
CA GLY A 157 4.10 10.08 3.10
C GLY A 157 5.24 10.67 3.93
N ARG A 158 4.92 11.32 5.05
CA ARG A 158 5.90 11.97 5.94
C ARG A 158 6.54 10.97 6.93
N ALA A 159 5.79 9.95 7.34
CA ALA A 159 6.18 8.98 8.35
C ALA A 159 7.32 8.03 7.94
N LEU A 160 7.60 7.87 6.64
CA LEU A 160 8.64 6.96 6.15
C LEU A 160 9.95 7.64 5.73
N GLY A 161 10.04 8.98 5.76
CA GLY A 161 11.27 9.69 5.38
C GLY A 161 11.72 9.46 3.93
N LEU A 162 10.82 9.01 3.04
CA LEU A 162 11.11 8.76 1.63
C LEU A 162 11.18 10.12 0.88
N PRO A 163 12.32 10.48 0.27
CA PRO A 163 12.45 11.72 -0.48
C PRO A 163 11.61 11.66 -1.77
N GLY A 164 10.74 12.64 -2.02
CA GLY A 164 10.05 12.81 -3.31
C GLY A 164 8.56 13.16 -3.29
N ILE A 165 7.95 13.28 -2.11
CA ILE A 165 6.51 13.61 -2.01
C ILE A 165 6.35 15.05 -1.52
N LEU A 166 6.39 16.01 -2.44
CA LEU A 166 5.87 17.35 -2.14
C LEU A 166 4.34 17.35 -2.29
N PRO A 167 3.61 18.10 -1.46
CA PRO A 167 2.19 18.27 -1.63
C PRO A 167 1.93 18.99 -2.96
N VAL A 168 1.04 18.44 -3.78
CA VAL A 168 0.38 19.22 -4.81
C VAL A 168 -0.52 20.19 -4.06
N GLU A 169 -0.08 21.44 -3.90
CA GLU A 169 -0.96 22.51 -3.47
C GLU A 169 -2.13 22.56 -4.47
N SER A 170 -3.35 22.35 -3.96
CA SER A 170 -4.56 22.58 -4.71
C SER A 170 -4.54 24.04 -5.17
N SER A 171 -4.37 24.25 -6.47
CA SER A 171 -4.48 25.58 -7.06
C SER A 171 -5.83 26.18 -6.70
N ASP A 172 -5.77 27.32 -6.00
CA ASP A 172 -6.90 28.17 -5.66
C ASP A 172 -7.85 28.31 -6.86
N THR A 173 -9.06 27.79 -6.70
CA THR A 173 -10.17 28.15 -7.57
C THR A 173 -10.89 29.33 -6.93
N SER A 174 -10.36 30.55 -7.13
CA SER A 174 -11.16 31.75 -6.91
C SER A 174 -11.73 32.24 -8.23
N PHE A 175 -12.95 31.78 -8.51
CA PHE A 175 -13.86 32.44 -9.44
C PHE A 175 -14.28 33.79 -8.83
N ALA A 176 -13.89 34.90 -9.45
CA ALA A 176 -14.45 36.22 -9.18
C ALA A 176 -14.80 36.90 -10.50
N SER A 177 -16.04 36.67 -10.92
CA SER A 177 -16.81 37.48 -11.85
C SER A 177 -16.78 38.97 -11.50
N ARG A 178 -16.33 39.83 -12.41
CA ARG A 178 -16.69 41.26 -12.59
C ARG A 178 -16.35 41.59 -14.05
N GLY A 179 -17.31 41.65 -14.96
CA GLY A 179 -18.12 42.85 -15.18
C GLY A 179 -17.52 43.63 -16.35
N ASN A 180 -17.96 43.35 -17.58
CA ASN A 180 -17.56 44.08 -18.77
C ASN A 180 -18.54 45.25 -19.00
N PRO A 181 -18.13 46.53 -18.95
CA PRO A 181 -18.94 47.60 -19.48
C PRO A 181 -18.64 47.80 -20.98
N ARG A 182 -19.69 47.75 -21.79
CA ARG A 182 -19.71 48.28 -23.16
C ARG A 182 -19.90 49.81 -23.13
N THR A 183 -19.47 50.43 -24.24
CA THR A 183 -19.73 51.80 -24.79
C THR A 183 -19.12 52.97 -24.00
N ASP A 184 -18.46 53.96 -24.61
CA ASP A 184 -18.61 54.54 -25.97
C ASP A 184 -17.36 54.48 -26.87
#